data_AF-X1SEG0-F1
#
_entry.id   AF-X1SEG0-F1
#
_cell.length_a   1.000
_cell.length_b   1.000
_cell.length_c   1.000
_cell.angle_alpha   90.00
_cell.angle_beta   90.00
_cell.angle_gamma   90.00
#
_symmetry.space_group_name_H-M   'P 1'
#
loop_
_entity.id
_entity.type
_entity.pdbx_description
1 polymer ?
#
loop_
_entity_poly.entity_id
_entity_poly.type
_entity_poly.pdbx_seq_one_letter_code
_entity_poly.pdbx_strand_id
1 'polypeptide(L)'
;MALPRLTEEQIKEDAEQQLRKFKRTKDFLIAIDTDGCVTDNMSGKQMLIFHPQFMEFYQLWEIESYYREIAEYYNLFSVDRGCNRFIAIQLILTTLQNRKDVQQVLQEKRMKLPDIESLNRYINYTKENKLGLGNPTLEEFLNQNPLDLVLYKLLGWSEAVNRTFPHISAKIPPF
;
A
#
# COMPACT_ATOMS: atom_id res chain seq x y z
N MET A 1 3.28 -12.17 -26.81
CA MET A 1 4.10 -13.40 -26.67
C MET A 1 3.19 -14.50 -26.13
N ALA A 2 3.27 -15.72 -26.66
CA ALA A 2 2.56 -16.85 -26.07
C ALA A 2 3.21 -17.16 -24.70
N LEU A 3 2.40 -17.21 -23.64
CA LEU A 3 2.88 -17.64 -22.33
C LEU A 3 3.43 -19.08 -22.44
N PRO A 4 4.55 -19.40 -21.77
CA PRO A 4 5.10 -20.74 -21.77
C PRO A 4 4.04 -21.75 -21.29
N ARG A 5 3.95 -22.91 -21.96
CA ARG A 5 3.08 -24.01 -21.51
C ARG A 5 3.71 -24.64 -20.26
N LEU A 6 3.14 -24.34 -19.11
CA LEU A 6 3.51 -24.96 -17.83
C LEU A 6 3.04 -26.42 -17.76
N THR A 7 3.79 -27.26 -17.05
CA THR A 7 3.38 -28.65 -16.71
C THR A 7 2.22 -28.64 -15.71
N GLU A 8 1.53 -29.77 -15.51
CA GLU A 8 0.43 -29.86 -14.52
C GLU A 8 0.88 -29.55 -13.09
N GLU A 9 2.10 -29.93 -12.72
CA GLU A 9 2.70 -29.60 -11.41
C GLU A 9 2.98 -28.10 -11.28
N GLN A 10 3.54 -27.49 -12.32
CA GLN A 10 3.78 -26.03 -12.34
C GLN A 10 2.46 -25.24 -12.36
N ILE A 11 1.42 -25.74 -13.02
CA ILE A 11 0.08 -25.13 -12.98
C ILE A 11 -0.50 -25.21 -11.57
N LYS A 12 -0.29 -26.30 -10.82
CA LYS A 12 -0.71 -26.42 -9.41
C LYS A 12 0.01 -25.43 -8.49
N GLU A 13 1.16 -24.91 -8.89
CA GLU A 13 1.91 -23.89 -8.17
C GLU A 13 1.67 -22.47 -8.72
N ASP A 14 0.99 -22.33 -9.87
CA ASP A 14 0.62 -21.06 -10.49
C ASP A 14 -0.86 -20.71 -10.22
N ALA A 15 -1.07 -19.91 -9.17
CA ALA A 15 -2.41 -19.49 -8.76
C ALA A 15 -3.15 -18.67 -9.84
N GLU A 16 -2.45 -17.89 -10.66
CA GLU A 16 -3.08 -17.08 -11.71
C GLU A 16 -3.67 -17.96 -12.81
N GLN A 17 -2.91 -18.96 -13.28
CA GLN A 17 -3.43 -19.91 -14.27
C GLN A 17 -4.57 -20.76 -13.72
N GLN A 18 -4.50 -21.17 -12.46
CA GLN A 18 -5.60 -21.89 -11.81
C GLN A 18 -6.89 -21.08 -11.81
N LEU A 19 -6.81 -19.79 -11.43
CA LEU A 19 -7.96 -18.87 -11.43
C LEU A 19 -8.52 -18.67 -12.85
N ARG A 20 -7.68 -18.47 -13.86
CA ARG A 20 -8.14 -18.31 -15.26
C ARG A 20 -8.82 -19.56 -15.81
N LYS A 21 -8.36 -20.75 -15.40
CA LYS A 21 -8.92 -22.04 -15.81
C LYS A 21 -10.05 -22.52 -14.89
N PHE A 22 -10.32 -21.80 -13.79
CA PHE A 22 -11.30 -22.20 -12.79
C PHE A 22 -12.69 -22.24 -13.42
N LYS A 23 -13.25 -23.45 -13.51
CA LYS A 23 -14.64 -23.64 -13.93
C LYS A 23 -15.53 -23.54 -12.70
N ARG A 24 -16.44 -22.57 -12.70
CA ARG A 24 -17.43 -22.41 -11.62
C ARG A 24 -18.27 -23.70 -11.50
N THR A 25 -18.22 -24.32 -10.33
CA THR A 25 -19.04 -25.52 -9.98
C THR A 25 -20.02 -25.26 -8.83
N LYS A 26 -19.93 -24.09 -8.18
CA LYS A 26 -20.77 -23.67 -7.06
C LYS A 26 -21.42 -22.32 -7.37
N ASP A 27 -22.53 -22.05 -6.72
CA ASP A 27 -23.24 -20.78 -6.90
C ASP A 27 -22.63 -19.61 -6.15
N PHE A 28 -21.85 -19.92 -5.12
CA PHE A 28 -21.22 -18.95 -4.24
C PHE A 28 -19.73 -19.23 -4.10
N LEU A 29 -18.96 -18.15 -4.02
CA LEU A 29 -17.56 -18.15 -3.61
C LEU A 29 -17.50 -17.49 -2.24
N ILE A 30 -16.97 -18.20 -1.24
CA ILE A 30 -16.62 -17.63 0.06
C ILE A 30 -15.10 -17.50 0.07
N ALA A 31 -14.61 -16.27 0.08
CA ALA A 31 -13.19 -15.96 0.26
C ALA A 31 -13.02 -15.33 1.65
N ILE A 32 -12.02 -15.81 2.39
CA ILE A 32 -11.65 -15.25 3.69
C ILE A 32 -10.25 -14.67 3.51
N ASP A 33 -10.12 -13.38 3.78
CA ASP A 33 -8.81 -12.73 3.78
C ASP A 33 -7.96 -13.25 4.94
N THR A 34 -6.72 -13.65 4.69
CA THR A 34 -5.84 -14.16 5.75
C THR A 34 -5.33 -13.04 6.64
N ASP A 35 -4.99 -11.90 6.05
CA ASP A 35 -4.39 -10.76 6.73
C ASP A 35 -5.44 -9.93 7.48
N GLY A 36 -5.25 -9.77 8.79
CA GLY A 36 -6.13 -8.93 9.61
C GLY A 36 -7.56 -9.45 9.82
N CYS A 37 -7.91 -10.61 9.26
CA CYS A 37 -9.17 -11.34 9.50
C CYS A 37 -8.94 -12.73 10.09
N VAL A 38 -8.18 -13.62 9.43
CA VAL A 38 -7.80 -14.93 10.02
C VAL A 38 -6.63 -14.79 10.97
N THR A 39 -5.67 -13.92 10.65
CA THR A 39 -4.46 -13.69 11.45
C THR A 39 -4.38 -12.24 11.92
N ASP A 40 -4.08 -12.03 13.21
CA ASP A 40 -3.83 -10.69 13.74
C ASP A 40 -2.37 -10.27 13.48
N ASN A 41 -2.05 -10.11 12.19
CA ASN A 41 -0.69 -9.81 11.75
C ASN A 41 -0.53 -8.36 11.25
N MET A 42 -1.65 -7.65 11.02
CA MET A 42 -1.64 -6.30 10.45
C MET A 42 -0.99 -5.26 11.36
N SER A 43 -1.18 -5.36 12.68
CA SER A 43 -0.54 -4.46 13.65
C SER A 43 0.99 -4.49 13.50
N GLY A 44 1.57 -5.70 13.45
CA GLY A 44 3.00 -5.88 13.24
C GLY A 44 3.47 -5.35 11.88
N LYS A 45 2.74 -5.64 10.80
CA LYS A 45 3.08 -5.15 9.46
C LYS A 45 3.10 -3.62 9.41
N GLN A 46 2.07 -2.97 9.97
CA GLN A 46 1.96 -1.53 9.98
C GLN A 46 3.06 -0.88 10.82
N MET A 47 3.20 -1.30 12.08
CA MET A 47 4.12 -0.67 13.04
C MET A 47 5.59 -0.94 12.76
N LEU A 48 5.94 -2.12 12.23
CA LEU A 48 7.33 -2.54 11.99
C LEU A 48 7.80 -2.29 10.55
N ILE A 49 6.90 -2.16 9.58
CA ILE A 49 7.27 -2.05 8.16
C ILE A 49 6.69 -0.78 7.55
N PHE A 50 5.38 -0.66 7.42
CA PHE A 50 4.78 0.43 6.63
C PHE A 50 5.09 1.81 7.22
N HIS A 51 4.85 2.01 8.52
CA HIS A 51 5.06 3.29 9.17
C HIS A 51 6.53 3.74 9.15
N PRO A 52 7.49 2.95 9.68
CA PRO A 52 8.89 3.36 9.67
C PRO A 52 9.43 3.57 8.26
N GLN A 53 9.06 2.71 7.29
CA GLN A 53 9.54 2.86 5.92
C GLN A 53 9.00 4.13 5.26
N PHE A 54 7.73 4.50 5.50
CA PHE A 54 7.18 5.75 4.98
C PHE A 54 7.83 6.96 5.63
N MET A 55 7.96 6.97 6.96
CA MET A 55 8.61 8.06 7.68
C MET A 55 10.08 8.23 7.27
N GLU A 56 10.80 7.14 6.99
CA GLU A 56 12.16 7.18 6.48
C GLU A 56 12.23 7.79 5.08
N PHE A 57 11.42 7.28 4.14
CA PHE A 57 11.40 7.81 2.76
C PHE A 57 11.09 9.30 2.74
N TYR A 58 10.14 9.75 3.56
CA TYR A 58 9.64 11.12 3.54
C TYR A 58 10.19 12.01 4.66
N GLN A 59 11.16 11.51 5.45
CA GLN A 59 11.83 12.23 6.52
C GLN A 59 10.85 12.82 7.56
N LEU A 60 9.89 12.00 8.00
CA LEU A 60 8.79 12.40 8.90
C LEU A 60 9.00 11.99 10.37
N TRP A 61 10.18 11.52 10.75
CA TRP A 61 10.49 11.05 12.11
C TRP A 61 10.21 12.09 13.20
N GLU A 62 10.45 13.36 12.90
CA GLU A 62 10.19 14.48 13.81
C GLU A 62 8.69 14.67 14.16
N ILE A 63 7.78 14.05 13.41
CA ILE A 63 6.34 14.02 13.69
C ILE A 63 5.82 12.59 13.90
N GLU A 64 6.69 11.66 14.32
CA GLU A 64 6.38 10.23 14.42
C GLU A 64 5.07 9.95 15.15
N SER A 65 4.86 10.54 16.33
CA SER A 65 3.65 10.30 17.12
C SER A 65 2.37 10.69 16.36
N TYR A 66 2.38 11.84 15.67
CA TYR A 66 1.26 12.29 14.85
C TYR A 66 1.03 11.38 13.64
N TYR A 67 2.12 10.97 12.97
CA TYR A 67 2.03 10.08 11.82
C TYR A 67 1.46 8.73 12.23
N ARG A 68 2.01 8.10 13.28
CA ARG A 68 1.57 6.78 13.76
C ARG A 68 0.14 6.79 14.24
N GLU A 69 -0.28 7.80 15.00
CA GLU A 69 -1.67 7.93 15.46
C GLU A 69 -2.66 7.83 14.28
N ILE A 70 -2.42 8.61 13.22
CA ILE A 70 -3.29 8.66 12.05
C ILE A 70 -3.16 7.40 11.19
N ALA A 71 -1.93 6.90 11.01
CA ALA A 71 -1.68 5.70 10.23
C ALA A 71 -2.30 4.45 10.87
N GLU A 72 -2.20 4.32 12.19
CA GLU A 72 -2.86 3.25 12.95
C GLU A 72 -4.39 3.40 12.91
N TYR A 73 -4.91 4.62 13.03
CA TYR A 73 -6.36 4.86 12.87
C TYR A 73 -6.86 4.31 11.53
N TYR A 74 -6.30 4.76 10.40
CA TYR A 74 -6.78 4.33 9.10
C TYR A 74 -6.53 2.85 8.81
N ASN A 75 -5.34 2.35 9.14
CA ASN A 75 -4.96 0.99 8.76
C ASN A 75 -5.43 -0.10 9.72
N LEU A 76 -5.75 0.23 10.98
CA LEU A 76 -6.06 -0.76 12.02
C LEU A 76 -7.40 -0.54 12.71
N PHE A 77 -7.87 0.70 12.89
CA PHE A 77 -8.96 0.98 13.83
C PHE A 77 -10.18 1.71 13.25
N SER A 78 -10.12 2.14 12.00
CA SER A 78 -11.20 2.85 11.32
C SER A 78 -12.06 1.92 10.45
N VAL A 79 -13.14 2.48 9.91
CA VAL A 79 -13.95 1.82 8.87
C VAL A 79 -13.21 1.65 7.54
N ASP A 80 -12.12 2.40 7.34
CA ASP A 80 -11.23 2.28 6.19
C ASP A 80 -10.14 1.20 6.39
N ARG A 81 -10.17 0.47 7.51
CA ARG A 81 -9.27 -0.66 7.77
C ARG A 81 -9.30 -1.64 6.58
N GLY A 82 -8.13 -2.01 6.10
CA GLY A 82 -7.98 -2.90 4.93
C GLY A 82 -8.09 -2.18 3.58
N CYS A 83 -8.19 -0.86 3.56
CA CYS A 83 -8.07 -0.11 2.31
C CYS A 83 -6.69 -0.30 1.67
N ASN A 84 -6.63 -0.03 0.36
CA ASN A 84 -5.37 -0.12 -0.38
C ASN A 84 -4.31 0.84 0.20
N ARG A 85 -3.04 0.41 0.23
CA ARG A 85 -1.93 1.21 0.77
C ARG A 85 -1.85 2.65 0.22
N PHE A 86 -2.16 2.86 -1.06
CA PHE A 86 -2.12 4.19 -1.67
C PHE A 86 -3.29 5.07 -1.20
N ILE A 87 -4.46 4.47 -0.99
CA ILE A 87 -5.61 5.13 -0.36
C ILE A 87 -5.29 5.46 1.10
N ALA A 88 -4.68 4.53 1.84
CA ALA A 88 -4.26 4.77 3.21
C ALA A 88 -3.29 5.97 3.31
N ILE A 89 -2.28 6.05 2.44
CA ILE A 89 -1.37 7.22 2.39
C ILE A 89 -2.12 8.50 2.04
N GLN A 90 -3.07 8.46 1.09
CA GLN A 90 -3.91 9.62 0.76
C GLN A 90 -4.66 10.12 2.00
N LEU A 91 -5.32 9.23 2.73
CA LEU A 91 -6.06 9.57 3.96
C LEU A 91 -5.13 10.13 5.05
N ILE A 92 -3.98 9.48 5.27
CA ILE A 92 -2.99 9.91 6.27
C ILE A 92 -2.47 11.31 5.98
N LEU A 93 -2.02 11.55 4.75
CA LEU A 93 -1.47 12.86 4.35
C LEU A 93 -2.53 13.95 4.39
N THR A 94 -3.76 13.66 3.94
CA THR A 94 -4.88 14.60 4.01
C THR A 94 -5.17 14.99 5.46
N THR A 95 -5.19 14.03 6.38
CA THR A 95 -5.50 14.29 7.79
C THR A 95 -4.36 15.03 8.49
N LEU A 96 -3.10 14.69 8.20
CA LEU A 96 -1.93 15.45 8.68
C LEU A 96 -1.97 16.92 8.20
N GLN A 97 -2.34 17.15 6.93
CA GLN A 97 -2.44 18.49 6.35
C GLN A 97 -3.55 19.34 7.03
N ASN A 98 -4.65 18.70 7.46
CA ASN A 98 -5.80 19.41 8.02
C ASN A 98 -5.76 19.59 9.55
N ARG A 99 -4.83 18.93 10.25
CA ARG A 99 -4.69 19.01 11.71
C ARG A 99 -3.90 20.23 12.16
N LYS A 100 -4.53 21.12 12.94
CA LYS A 100 -3.93 22.39 13.39
C LYS A 100 -2.66 22.21 14.23
N ASP A 101 -2.67 21.23 15.13
CA ASP A 101 -1.54 20.86 15.96
C ASP A 101 -0.36 20.36 15.12
N VAL A 102 -0.63 19.55 14.09
CA VAL A 102 0.39 19.10 13.13
C VAL A 102 0.96 20.29 12.34
N GLN A 103 0.11 21.21 11.86
CA GLN A 103 0.56 22.39 11.12
C GLN A 103 1.51 23.27 11.96
N GLN A 104 1.20 23.45 13.25
CA GLN A 104 2.07 24.18 14.17
C GLN A 104 3.45 23.52 14.28
N VAL A 105 3.49 22.20 14.52
CA VAL A 105 4.75 21.44 14.66
C VAL A 105 5.57 21.48 13.37
N LEU A 106 4.93 21.35 12.20
CA LEU A 106 5.60 21.45 10.91
C LEU A 106 6.26 22.81 10.70
N GLN A 107 5.60 23.90 11.11
CA GLN A 107 6.17 25.25 11.04
C GLN A 107 7.36 25.41 11.99
N GLU A 108 7.23 24.99 13.25
CA GLU A 108 8.29 25.05 14.26
C GLU A 108 9.54 24.28 13.82
N LYS A 109 9.34 23.10 13.23
CA LYS A 109 10.42 22.22 12.75
C LYS A 109 10.87 22.52 11.32
N ARG A 110 10.24 23.49 10.63
CA ARG A 110 10.49 23.83 9.22
C ARG A 110 10.39 22.63 8.27
N MET A 111 9.46 21.73 8.56
CA MET A 111 9.21 20.54 7.78
C MET A 111 8.10 20.77 6.76
N LYS A 112 8.08 19.93 5.71
CA LYS A 112 7.01 19.90 4.72
C LYS A 112 6.49 18.48 4.59
N LEU A 113 5.17 18.35 4.57
CA LEU A 113 4.55 17.07 4.21
C LEU A 113 4.75 16.78 2.73
N PRO A 114 4.75 15.50 2.33
CA PRO A 114 4.71 15.11 0.93
C PRO A 114 3.52 15.74 0.21
N ASP A 115 3.72 16.14 -1.05
CA ASP A 115 2.61 16.54 -1.90
C ASP A 115 1.69 15.33 -2.16
N ILE A 116 0.39 15.59 -2.11
CA ILE A 116 -0.66 14.59 -2.31
C ILE A 116 -1.27 14.67 -3.70
N GLU A 117 -1.07 15.76 -4.44
CA GLU A 117 -1.73 15.98 -5.72
C GLU A 117 -1.38 14.87 -6.72
N SER A 118 -0.10 14.52 -6.80
CA SER A 118 0.40 13.49 -7.71
C SER A 118 -0.19 12.10 -7.37
N LEU A 119 -0.30 11.77 -6.07
CA LEU A 119 -0.98 10.56 -5.59
C LEU A 119 -2.48 10.58 -5.95
N ASN A 120 -3.15 11.72 -5.78
CA ASN A 120 -4.57 11.87 -6.12
C ASN A 120 -4.82 11.66 -7.62
N ARG A 121 -3.95 12.21 -8.49
CA ARG A 121 -4.02 12.00 -9.94
C ARG A 121 -3.90 10.50 -10.29
N TYR A 122 -2.95 9.81 -9.66
CA TYR A 122 -2.78 8.37 -9.85
C TYR A 122 -4.01 7.57 -9.40
N ILE A 123 -4.55 7.83 -8.21
CA ILE A 123 -5.77 7.16 -7.71
C ILE A 123 -6.94 7.41 -8.68
N ASN A 124 -7.14 8.66 -9.13
CA ASN A 124 -8.20 8.98 -10.08
C ASN A 124 -8.02 8.27 -11.42
N TYR A 125 -6.80 8.24 -11.97
CA TYR A 125 -6.49 7.51 -13.20
C TYR A 125 -6.89 6.04 -13.11
N THR A 126 -6.53 5.35 -12.03
CA THR A 126 -6.91 3.93 -11.86
C THR A 126 -8.42 3.75 -11.77
N LYS A 127 -9.14 4.67 -11.10
CA LYS A 127 -10.59 4.62 -10.96
C LYS A 127 -11.31 4.83 -12.28
N GLU A 128 -10.91 5.85 -13.04
CA GLU A 128 -11.50 6.18 -14.35
C GLU A 128 -11.28 5.07 -15.38
N ASN A 129 -10.11 4.45 -15.36
CA ASN A 129 -9.73 3.38 -16.29
C ASN A 129 -10.06 1.97 -15.79
N LYS A 130 -10.69 1.83 -14.60
CA LYS A 130 -11.03 0.55 -13.96
C LYS A 130 -9.83 -0.39 -13.80
N LEU A 131 -8.68 0.18 -13.44
CA LEU A 131 -7.43 -0.52 -13.23
C LEU A 131 -7.25 -0.91 -11.75
N GLY A 132 -6.46 -1.95 -11.49
CA GLY A 132 -6.03 -2.29 -10.14
C GLY A 132 -5.11 -1.20 -9.56
N LEU A 133 -5.19 -0.94 -8.27
CA LEU A 133 -4.37 0.06 -7.59
C LEU A 133 -3.13 -0.63 -6.99
N GLY A 134 -1.99 -0.60 -7.69
CA GLY A 134 -0.80 -1.41 -7.35
C GLY A 134 0.50 -0.89 -7.96
N ASN A 135 1.63 -1.55 -7.69
CA ASN A 135 2.92 -1.15 -8.29
C ASN A 135 2.90 -1.20 -9.83
N PRO A 136 2.34 -2.24 -10.49
CA PRO A 136 2.36 -2.31 -11.96
C PRO A 136 1.63 -1.14 -12.63
N THR A 137 0.49 -0.73 -12.07
CA THR A 137 -0.29 0.39 -12.61
C THR A 137 0.28 1.74 -12.23
N LEU A 138 0.98 1.84 -11.09
CA LEU A 138 1.78 3.01 -10.74
C LEU A 138 2.97 3.19 -11.69
N GLU A 139 3.67 2.12 -12.05
CA GLU A 139 4.73 2.12 -13.06
C GLU A 139 4.20 2.56 -14.43
N GLU A 140 3.06 2.01 -14.86
CA GLU A 140 2.41 2.42 -16.12
C GLU A 140 2.07 3.92 -16.12
N PHE A 141 1.46 4.40 -15.03
CA PHE A 141 1.10 5.81 -14.90
C PHE A 141 2.34 6.73 -14.85
N LEU A 142 3.41 6.29 -14.20
CA LEU A 142 4.69 7.00 -14.16
C LEU A 142 5.39 7.03 -15.52
N ASN A 143 5.30 5.97 -16.32
CA ASN A 143 5.85 5.94 -17.68
C ASN A 143 5.18 6.99 -18.59
N GLN A 144 3.92 7.31 -18.34
CA GLN A 144 3.21 8.40 -19.03
C GLN A 144 3.57 9.78 -18.46
N ASN A 145 4.13 9.84 -17.25
CA ASN A 145 4.46 11.07 -16.52
C ASN A 145 5.89 11.01 -15.94
N PRO A 146 6.95 10.82 -16.77
CA PRO A 146 8.28 10.43 -16.30
C PRO A 146 9.01 11.47 -15.44
N LEU A 147 8.53 12.72 -15.42
CA LEU A 147 9.08 13.81 -14.61
C LEU A 147 8.38 13.96 -13.25
N ASP A 148 7.37 13.14 -12.95
CA ASP A 148 6.70 13.14 -11.66
C ASP A 148 7.55 12.39 -10.60
N LEU A 149 8.53 13.11 -10.05
CA LEU A 149 9.44 12.58 -9.04
C LEU A 149 8.73 12.20 -7.74
N VAL A 150 7.54 12.76 -7.47
CA VAL A 150 6.73 12.40 -6.30
C VAL A 150 6.23 10.97 -6.44
N LEU A 151 5.74 10.60 -7.63
CA LEU A 151 5.29 9.24 -7.92
C LEU A 151 6.45 8.26 -8.06
N TYR A 152 7.59 8.67 -8.62
CA TYR A 152 8.80 7.85 -8.61
C TYR A 152 9.19 7.46 -7.18
N LYS A 153 9.18 8.43 -6.26
CA LYS A 153 9.47 8.20 -4.85
C LYS A 153 8.42 7.31 -4.17
N LEU A 154 7.14 7.51 -4.48
CA LEU A 154 6.04 6.68 -3.97
C LEU A 154 6.16 5.22 -4.42
N LEU A 155 6.53 4.99 -5.69
CA LEU A 155 6.80 3.66 -6.22
C LEU A 155 7.97 3.02 -5.46
N GLY A 156 9.07 3.75 -5.31
CA GLY A 156 10.23 3.30 -4.55
C GLY A 156 9.89 2.89 -3.11
N TRP A 157 9.04 3.65 -2.42
CA TRP A 157 8.53 3.29 -1.09
C TRP A 157 7.72 2.00 -1.13
N SER A 158 6.77 1.89 -2.06
CA SER A 158 5.87 0.73 -2.14
C SER A 158 6.63 -0.56 -2.44
N GLU A 159 7.64 -0.52 -3.31
CA GLU A 159 8.53 -1.64 -3.53
C GLU A 159 9.41 -1.94 -2.32
N ALA A 160 9.93 -0.91 -1.65
CA ALA A 160 10.78 -1.09 -0.49
C ALA A 160 10.02 -1.77 0.65
N VAL A 161 8.74 -1.45 0.85
CA VAL A 161 7.85 -2.17 1.77
C VAL A 161 7.81 -3.66 1.43
N ASN A 162 7.60 -4.01 0.15
CA ASN A 162 7.54 -5.41 -0.29
C ASN A 162 8.87 -6.14 -0.02
N ARG A 163 10.00 -5.48 -0.28
CA ARG A 163 11.34 -6.03 -0.03
C ARG A 163 11.67 -6.21 1.46
N THR A 164 11.04 -5.45 2.35
CA THR A 164 11.31 -5.53 3.80
C THR A 164 10.69 -6.76 4.46
N PHE A 165 9.52 -7.23 4.00
CA PHE A 165 8.79 -8.33 4.66
C PHE A 165 9.64 -9.57 4.98
N PRO A 166 10.46 -10.13 4.06
CA PRO A 166 11.25 -11.32 4.34
C PRO A 166 12.30 -11.15 5.45
N HIS A 167 12.66 -9.91 5.78
CA HIS A 167 13.71 -9.58 6.74
C HIS A 167 13.18 -9.32 8.15
N ILE A 168 11.85 -9.22 8.33
CA ILE A 168 11.26 -9.00 9.64
C ILE A 168 11.14 -10.33 10.39
N SER A 169 12.04 -10.51 11.36
CA SER A 169 12.17 -11.72 12.18
C SER A 169 11.04 -11.92 13.21
N ALA A 170 10.10 -10.98 13.32
CA ALA A 170 9.03 -11.00 14.31
C ALA A 170 8.00 -12.13 14.15
N LYS A 171 8.26 -13.12 13.26
CA LYS A 171 7.34 -14.23 12.93
C LYS A 171 5.91 -13.76 12.65
N ILE A 172 5.78 -12.58 12.03
CA ILE A 172 4.52 -12.14 11.47
C ILE A 172 4.11 -13.22 10.46
N PRO A 173 2.99 -13.95 10.67
CA PRO A 173 2.58 -15.00 9.77
C PRO A 173 2.57 -14.45 8.33
N PRO A 174 3.26 -15.10 7.39
CA PRO A 174 3.19 -14.71 5.99
C PRO A 174 1.79 -14.97 5.44
N PHE A 175 1.55 -14.33 4.29
CA PHE A 175 0.36 -14.43 3.43
C PHE A 175 -0.19 -15.85 3.30
#